data_AF-A0A9D4MHS6-F1
#
_entry.id   AF-A0A9D4MHS6-F1
#
_cell.length_a   1.000
_cell.length_b   1.000
_cell.length_c   1.000
_cell.angle_alpha   90.00
_cell.angle_beta   90.00
_cell.angle_gamma   90.00
#
_symmetry.space_group_name_H-M   'P 1'
#
loop_
_entity.id
_entity.type
_entity.pdbx_description
1 polymer ?
#
loop_
_entity_poly.entity_id
_entity_poly.type
_entity_poly.pdbx_seq_one_letter_code
_entity_poly.pdbx_strand_id
1 'polypeptide(L)'
;MRLGSKADLLKCLEREDESPEMSPPVEVSIIDGAAIVQSLDPNRSDKRVLTFSDYALKLVLPYISKQLMSVDRIDVVWDTYRPDSLKVHTRHSRGTGDKIRVNGSTRIPANWKSFLRVDENKTILYEFLATQISLLKTPPGIVVLTIVFFQNSKSDNRTHS
;
A
#
# COMPACT_ATOMS: atom_id res chain seq x y z
N MET A 1 35.72 0.62 -16.14
CA MET A 1 35.10 1.93 -15.86
C MET A 1 33.96 1.71 -14.88
N ARG A 2 34.04 2.26 -13.65
CA ARG A 2 32.87 2.30 -12.75
C ARG A 2 31.99 3.46 -13.23
N LEU A 3 30.94 3.15 -14.00
CA LEU A 3 29.88 4.11 -14.26
C LEU A 3 29.12 4.37 -12.94
N GLY A 4 28.74 5.62 -12.72
CA GLY A 4 28.36 6.20 -11.42
C GLY A 4 27.44 5.39 -10.50
N SER A 5 27.52 5.72 -9.23
CA SER A 5 26.70 5.14 -8.17
C SER A 5 25.28 5.71 -8.25
N LYS A 6 24.25 4.96 -7.83
CA LYS A 6 22.89 5.49 -7.66
C LYS A 6 22.86 6.77 -6.81
N ALA A 7 23.83 6.92 -5.90
CA ALA A 7 23.98 8.13 -5.08
C ALA A 7 24.34 9.38 -5.89
N ASP A 8 24.93 9.25 -7.09
CA ASP A 8 25.25 10.40 -7.93
C ASP A 8 24.00 11.09 -8.49
N LEU A 9 22.85 10.40 -8.51
CA LEU A 9 21.55 10.99 -8.86
C LEU A 9 20.99 11.90 -7.75
N LEU A 10 21.45 11.76 -6.50
CA LEU A 10 21.00 12.63 -5.39
C LEU A 10 21.41 14.08 -5.63
N LYS A 11 22.59 14.30 -6.20
CA LYS A 11 23.09 15.64 -6.58
C LYS A 11 22.21 16.35 -7.61
N CYS A 12 21.46 15.58 -8.42
CA CYS A 12 20.51 16.13 -9.38
C CYS A 12 19.18 16.50 -8.72
N LEU A 13 18.77 15.77 -7.68
CA LEU A 13 17.54 16.02 -6.91
C LEU A 13 17.69 17.17 -5.92
N GLU A 14 18.89 17.38 -5.37
CA GLU A 14 19.22 18.51 -4.48
C GLU A 14 19.05 19.89 -5.16
N ARG A 15 19.00 19.94 -6.49
CA ARG A 15 18.81 21.18 -7.26
C ARG A 15 17.35 21.63 -7.42
N GLU A 16 16.38 20.81 -7.03
CA GLU A 16 14.95 21.15 -7.13
C GLU A 16 14.36 21.72 -5.82
N ASP A 17 15.20 21.98 -4.82
CA ASP A 17 14.76 22.38 -3.47
C ASP A 17 14.45 23.89 -3.31
N GLU A 18 14.06 24.57 -4.39
CA GLU A 18 13.27 25.80 -4.29
C GLU A 18 11.80 25.43 -4.22
N SER A 19 11.40 24.82 -3.10
CA SER A 19 9.98 24.66 -2.81
C SER A 19 9.35 26.06 -2.67
N PRO A 20 8.29 26.40 -3.41
CA PRO A 20 7.58 27.64 -3.17
C PRO A 20 7.07 27.62 -1.72
N GLU A 21 7.38 28.70 -0.98
CA GLU A 21 7.11 28.88 0.46
C GLU A 21 5.62 28.68 0.84
N MET A 22 4.73 28.63 -0.14
CA MET A 22 3.32 28.31 0.03
C MET A 22 2.86 27.35 -1.07
N SER A 23 2.83 26.06 -0.74
CA SER A 23 1.89 25.14 -1.39
C SER A 23 0.48 25.72 -1.25
N PRO A 24 -0.34 25.75 -2.31
CA PRO A 24 -1.76 26.04 -2.13
C PRO A 24 -2.34 25.04 -1.12
N PRO A 25 -3.39 25.41 -0.36
CA PRO A 25 -4.09 24.47 0.51
C PRO A 25 -4.46 23.23 -0.30
N VAL A 26 -3.87 22.08 0.05
CA VAL A 26 -4.16 20.82 -0.61
C VAL A 26 -5.38 20.23 0.09
N GLU A 27 -6.54 20.33 -0.57
CA GLU A 27 -7.78 19.77 -0.05
C GLU A 27 -7.76 18.22 -0.03
N VAL A 28 -7.02 17.60 -0.96
CA VAL A 28 -7.01 16.15 -1.18
C VAL A 28 -5.60 15.60 -1.39
N SER A 29 -5.26 14.52 -0.68
CA SER A 29 -4.06 13.71 -0.95
C SER A 29 -4.44 12.31 -1.41
N ILE A 30 -3.77 11.81 -2.46
CA ILE A 30 -3.97 10.45 -2.98
C ILE A 30 -2.71 9.66 -2.68
N ILE A 31 -2.86 8.51 -2.00
CA ILE A 31 -1.75 7.68 -1.56
C ILE A 31 -1.82 6.30 -2.19
N ASP A 32 -0.70 5.85 -2.74
CA ASP A 32 -0.50 4.45 -3.16
C ASP A 32 -0.36 3.55 -1.92
N GLY A 33 -1.37 2.72 -1.67
CA GLY A 33 -1.42 1.79 -0.56
C GLY A 33 -0.33 0.71 -0.60
N ALA A 34 0.05 0.25 -1.80
CA ALA A 34 1.15 -0.70 -1.93
C ALA A 34 2.49 -0.07 -1.51
N ALA A 35 2.70 1.21 -1.83
CA ALA A 35 3.89 1.94 -1.40
C ALA A 35 3.95 2.10 0.13
N ILE A 36 2.82 2.32 0.80
CA ILE A 36 2.73 2.31 2.28
C ILE A 36 3.19 0.95 2.81
N VAL A 37 2.64 -0.15 2.28
CA VAL A 37 2.97 -1.51 2.73
C VAL A 37 4.45 -1.87 2.53
N GLN A 38 5.05 -1.36 1.45
CA GLN A 38 6.46 -1.58 1.15
C GLN A 38 7.39 -0.76 2.05
N SER A 39 7.00 0.47 2.39
CA SER A 39 7.79 1.39 3.21
C SER A 39 7.68 1.11 4.71
N LEU A 40 6.50 0.71 5.17
CA LEU A 40 6.23 0.37 6.58
C LEU A 40 6.46 -1.12 6.83
N ASP A 41 7.69 -1.59 6.70
CA ASP A 41 8.03 -2.99 7.00
C ASP A 41 7.86 -3.26 8.52
N PRO A 42 6.91 -4.13 8.93
CA PRO A 42 6.63 -4.40 10.34
C PRO A 42 7.82 -5.02 11.08
N ASN A 43 8.74 -5.68 10.37
CA ASN A 43 9.94 -6.28 10.97
C ASN A 43 11.10 -5.28 11.12
N ARG A 44 10.98 -4.06 10.57
CA ARG A 44 11.99 -2.99 10.67
C ARG A 44 11.56 -1.83 11.58
N SER A 45 10.35 -1.91 12.12
CA SER A 45 9.81 -0.95 13.07
C SER A 45 10.53 -1.03 14.41
N ASP A 46 10.72 0.13 15.05
CA ASP A 46 11.15 0.27 16.46
C ASP A 46 10.07 -0.22 17.44
N LYS A 47 8.80 -0.12 17.05
CA LYS A 47 7.66 -0.68 17.79
C LYS A 47 7.60 -2.19 17.64
N ARG A 48 7.20 -2.87 18.71
CA ARG A 48 6.89 -4.30 18.69
C ARG A 48 5.56 -4.57 17.97
N VAL A 49 5.65 -5.09 16.74
CA VAL A 49 4.53 -5.45 15.88
C VAL A 49 4.47 -6.97 15.73
N LEU A 50 3.50 -7.62 16.38
CA LEU A 50 3.40 -9.08 16.35
C LEU A 50 2.35 -9.62 15.38
N THR A 51 1.24 -8.89 15.19
CA THR A 51 0.10 -9.35 14.40
C THR A 51 -0.30 -8.35 13.33
N PHE A 52 -1.18 -8.74 12.41
CA PHE A 52 -1.71 -7.79 11.42
C PHE A 52 -2.54 -6.67 12.06
N SER A 53 -3.26 -6.92 13.16
CA SER A 53 -3.89 -5.84 13.93
C SER A 53 -2.86 -4.90 14.54
N ASP A 54 -1.78 -5.41 15.10
CA ASP A 54 -0.67 -4.57 15.57
C ASP A 54 -0.11 -3.72 14.42
N TYR A 55 0.05 -4.32 13.24
CA TYR A 55 0.59 -3.63 12.08
C TYR A 55 -0.30 -2.46 11.64
N ALA A 56 -1.61 -2.70 11.53
CA ALA A 56 -2.57 -1.63 11.24
C ALA A 56 -2.55 -0.53 12.31
N LEU A 57 -2.70 -0.90 13.59
CA LEU A 57 -2.86 0.05 14.68
C LEU A 57 -1.58 0.83 15.02
N LYS A 58 -0.41 0.22 14.88
CA LYS A 58 0.86 0.82 15.33
C LYS A 58 1.63 1.53 14.22
N LEU A 59 1.45 1.12 12.96
CA LEU A 59 2.20 1.67 11.82
C LEU A 59 1.28 2.38 10.82
N VAL A 60 0.32 1.66 10.23
CA VAL A 60 -0.45 2.17 9.08
C VAL A 60 -1.41 3.28 9.50
N LEU A 61 -2.26 3.07 10.50
CA LEU A 61 -3.22 4.11 10.93
C LEU A 61 -2.51 5.37 11.44
N PRO A 62 -1.45 5.30 12.27
CA PRO A 62 -0.71 6.50 12.65
C PRO A 62 -0.08 7.23 11.46
N TYR A 63 0.38 6.50 10.44
CA TYR A 63 0.88 7.11 9.21
C TYR A 63 -0.23 7.89 8.49
N ILE A 64 -1.40 7.27 8.26
CA ILE A 64 -2.54 7.95 7.62
C ILE A 64 -3.01 9.15 8.45
N SER A 65 -3.14 9.00 9.77
CA SER A 65 -3.52 10.10 10.66
C SER A 65 -2.55 11.29 10.57
N LYS A 66 -1.25 11.04 10.43
CA LYS A 66 -0.27 12.11 10.25
C LYS A 66 -0.46 12.82 8.91
N GLN A 67 -0.80 12.10 7.84
CA GLN A 67 -1.08 12.71 6.53
C GLN A 67 -2.37 13.55 6.56
N LEU A 68 -3.36 13.21 7.39
CA LEU A 68 -4.60 13.97 7.55
C LEU A 68 -4.42 15.34 8.22
N MET A 69 -3.27 15.60 8.84
CA MET A 69 -3.01 16.90 9.49
C MET A 69 -2.88 18.05 8.50
N SER A 70 -2.65 17.76 7.22
CA SER A 70 -2.37 18.75 6.18
C SER A 70 -3.42 18.80 5.05
N VAL A 71 -4.46 17.96 5.11
CA VAL A 71 -5.49 17.84 4.06
C VAL A 71 -6.87 17.54 4.63
N ASP A 72 -7.92 17.93 3.91
CA ASP A 72 -9.31 17.65 4.29
C ASP A 72 -9.75 16.23 3.86
N ARG A 73 -9.07 15.65 2.87
CA ARG A 73 -9.38 14.32 2.36
C ARG A 73 -8.15 13.50 2.00
N ILE A 74 -8.19 12.21 2.31
CA ILE A 74 -7.23 11.22 1.81
C ILE A 74 -7.93 10.11 1.05
N ASP A 75 -7.44 9.82 -0.14
CA ASP A 75 -7.82 8.66 -0.94
C ASP A 75 -6.67 7.65 -0.94
N VAL A 76 -6.85 6.51 -0.27
CA VAL A 76 -5.89 5.40 -0.30
C VAL A 76 -6.27 4.45 -1.43
N VAL A 77 -5.38 4.32 -2.41
CA VAL A 77 -5.59 3.50 -3.59
C VAL A 77 -4.83 2.19 -3.47
N TRP A 78 -5.55 1.07 -3.57
CA TRP A 78 -4.98 -0.27 -3.53
C TRP A 78 -5.02 -0.88 -4.94
N ASP A 79 -3.85 -1.18 -5.50
CA ASP A 79 -3.70 -1.78 -6.81
C ASP A 79 -3.79 -3.31 -6.74
N THR A 80 -4.99 -3.86 -6.95
CA THR A 80 -5.16 -5.31 -7.15
C THR A 80 -5.02 -5.66 -8.63
N TYR A 81 -4.11 -6.58 -8.93
CA TYR A 81 -3.79 -6.93 -10.31
C TYR A 81 -4.61 -8.11 -10.81
N ARG A 82 -5.05 -8.02 -12.07
CA ARG A 82 -5.80 -9.08 -12.73
C ARG A 82 -4.88 -10.20 -13.23
N PRO A 83 -5.35 -11.47 -13.22
CA PRO A 83 -4.62 -12.61 -13.78
C PRO A 83 -4.33 -12.47 -15.28
N ASP A 84 -5.15 -11.71 -16.01
CA ASP A 84 -5.02 -11.48 -17.46
C ASP A 84 -4.18 -10.24 -17.81
N SER A 85 -3.55 -9.60 -16.82
CA SER A 85 -2.72 -8.42 -17.09
C SER A 85 -1.44 -8.80 -17.85
N LEU A 86 -0.95 -7.88 -18.71
CA LEU A 86 0.31 -8.03 -19.46
C LEU A 86 1.52 -8.36 -18.57
N LYS A 87 1.43 -8.06 -17.26
CA LYS A 87 2.47 -8.28 -16.26
C LYS A 87 2.39 -9.66 -15.59
N VAL A 88 1.44 -10.53 -15.93
CA VAL A 88 1.26 -11.83 -15.25
C VAL A 88 2.47 -12.76 -15.44
N HIS A 89 3.05 -12.80 -16.63
CA HIS A 89 4.20 -13.67 -16.95
C HIS A 89 5.45 -13.30 -16.13
N THR A 90 5.72 -11.99 -15.97
CA THR A 90 6.83 -11.48 -15.14
C THR A 90 6.62 -11.74 -13.64
N ARG A 91 5.43 -12.21 -13.22
CA ARG A 91 5.09 -12.48 -11.81
C ARG A 91 5.09 -13.96 -11.47
N HIS A 92 4.62 -14.82 -12.39
CA HIS A 92 4.80 -16.27 -12.24
C HIS A 92 6.28 -16.63 -12.01
N SER A 93 7.20 -15.88 -12.60
CA SER A 93 8.65 -16.07 -12.39
C SER A 93 9.18 -15.59 -11.03
N ARG A 94 8.40 -14.85 -10.22
CA ARG A 94 8.82 -14.34 -8.90
C ARG A 94 8.66 -15.36 -7.76
N GLY A 95 8.05 -16.52 -8.06
CA GLY A 95 7.97 -17.69 -7.20
C GLY A 95 6.66 -17.83 -6.41
N THR A 96 6.37 -19.05 -5.99
CA THR A 96 5.26 -19.41 -5.10
C THR A 96 5.73 -19.38 -3.66
N GLY A 97 5.39 -18.32 -2.92
CA GLY A 97 5.58 -18.27 -1.47
C GLY A 97 4.41 -18.92 -0.72
N ASP A 98 4.58 -19.11 0.58
CA ASP A 98 3.51 -19.64 1.43
C ASP A 98 2.32 -18.68 1.48
N LYS A 99 1.13 -19.23 1.25
CA LYS A 99 -0.13 -18.50 1.40
C LYS A 99 -0.43 -18.38 2.89
N ILE A 100 -0.46 -17.16 3.40
CA ILE A 100 -0.73 -16.88 4.81
C ILE A 100 -2.09 -16.20 4.90
N ARG A 101 -2.95 -16.75 5.76
CA ARG A 101 -4.26 -16.14 6.04
C ARG A 101 -4.05 -14.84 6.80
N VAL A 102 -4.41 -13.71 6.19
CA VAL A 102 -4.38 -12.42 6.87
C VAL A 102 -5.66 -12.26 7.69
N ASN A 103 -5.52 -12.22 9.01
CA ASN A 103 -6.54 -11.77 9.94
C ASN A 103 -5.85 -11.03 11.10
N GLY A 104 -6.62 -10.29 11.89
CA GLY A 104 -6.08 -9.40 12.92
C GLY A 104 -5.17 -10.08 13.96
N SER A 105 -5.47 -11.33 14.35
CA SER A 105 -4.71 -12.09 15.34
C SER A 105 -3.55 -12.89 14.77
N THR A 106 -3.47 -13.05 13.44
CA THR A 106 -2.40 -13.80 12.80
C THR A 106 -1.07 -13.07 12.95
N ARG A 107 -0.03 -13.83 13.27
CA ARG A 107 1.32 -13.29 13.43
C ARG A 107 1.87 -12.75 12.11
N ILE A 108 2.60 -11.64 12.20
CA ILE A 108 3.34 -11.09 11.07
C ILE A 108 4.38 -12.11 10.58
N PRO A 109 4.47 -12.34 9.27
CA PRO A 109 5.50 -13.19 8.70
C PRO A 109 6.90 -12.60 8.95
N ALA A 110 7.82 -13.43 9.45
CA ALA A 110 9.21 -13.01 9.67
C ALA A 110 9.90 -12.57 8.36
N ASN A 111 9.56 -13.20 7.24
CA ASN A 111 10.03 -12.79 5.92
C ASN A 111 8.95 -11.98 5.17
N TRP A 112 8.80 -10.70 5.56
CA TRP A 112 7.84 -9.78 4.96
C TRP A 112 7.98 -9.66 3.45
N LYS A 113 9.22 -9.59 2.95
CA LYS A 113 9.49 -9.50 1.50
C LYS A 113 8.99 -10.72 0.74
N SER A 114 9.17 -11.92 1.28
CA SER A 114 8.65 -13.15 0.66
C SER A 114 7.12 -13.21 0.73
N PHE A 115 6.52 -12.79 1.85
CA PHE A 115 5.08 -12.71 1.99
C PHE A 115 4.44 -11.80 0.93
N LEU A 116 5.02 -10.62 0.68
CA LEU A 116 4.54 -9.66 -0.32
C LEU A 116 4.83 -10.07 -1.79
N ARG A 117 5.61 -11.13 -2.04
CA ARG A 117 5.77 -11.68 -3.40
C ARG A 117 4.54 -12.43 -3.88
N VAL A 118 3.73 -12.95 -2.95
CA VAL A 118 2.51 -13.70 -3.26
C VAL A 118 1.37 -12.71 -3.49
N ASP A 119 0.78 -12.74 -4.69
CA ASP A 119 -0.27 -11.79 -5.08
C ASP A 119 -1.52 -11.95 -4.21
N GLU A 120 -1.92 -13.18 -3.87
CA GLU A 120 -3.07 -13.41 -2.99
C GLU A 120 -2.84 -12.89 -1.56
N ASN A 121 -1.62 -12.99 -1.03
CA ASN A 121 -1.29 -12.43 0.28
C ASN A 121 -1.45 -10.90 0.28
N LYS A 122 -1.05 -10.24 -0.82
CA LYS A 122 -1.24 -8.79 -0.99
C LYS A 122 -2.71 -8.43 -1.07
N THR A 123 -3.49 -9.14 -1.87
CA THR A 123 -4.94 -8.89 -1.99
C THR A 123 -5.62 -8.92 -0.63
N ILE A 124 -5.43 -9.99 0.14
CA ILE A 124 -6.07 -10.13 1.46
C ILE A 124 -5.49 -9.10 2.46
N LEU A 125 -4.20 -8.79 2.39
CA LEU A 125 -3.62 -7.71 3.20
C LEU A 125 -4.25 -6.36 2.90
N TYR A 126 -4.40 -6.01 1.62
CA TYR A 126 -4.94 -4.73 1.19
C TYR A 126 -6.41 -4.60 1.58
N GLU A 127 -7.20 -5.66 1.44
CA GLU A 127 -8.58 -5.73 1.96
C GLU A 127 -8.64 -5.48 3.46
N PHE A 128 -7.77 -6.15 4.22
CA PHE A 128 -7.70 -6.01 5.67
C PHE A 128 -7.35 -4.56 6.06
N LEU A 129 -6.32 -3.96 5.44
CA LEU A 129 -5.89 -2.60 5.75
C LEU A 129 -6.91 -1.55 5.31
N ALA A 130 -7.50 -1.70 4.13
CA ALA A 130 -8.60 -0.87 3.66
C ALA A 130 -9.73 -0.84 4.69
N THR A 131 -10.13 -2.01 5.19
CA THR A 131 -11.16 -2.12 6.23
C THR A 131 -10.75 -1.39 7.51
N GLN A 132 -9.51 -1.56 7.97
CA GLN A 132 -9.03 -0.87 9.18
C GLN A 132 -8.97 0.65 9.00
N ILE A 133 -8.56 1.14 7.82
CA ILE A 133 -8.49 2.57 7.51
C ILE A 133 -9.88 3.20 7.44
N SER A 134 -10.87 2.51 6.87
CA SER A 134 -12.27 2.98 6.84
C SER A 134 -12.90 3.11 8.24
N LEU A 135 -12.34 2.44 9.25
CA LEU A 135 -12.78 2.52 10.64
C LEU A 135 -12.08 3.64 11.42
N LEU A 136 -11.17 4.38 10.78
CA LEU A 136 -10.47 5.49 11.42
C LEU A 136 -11.47 6.60 11.76
N LYS A 137 -11.50 7.02 13.02
CA LYS A 137 -12.29 8.17 13.45
C LYS A 137 -11.61 9.45 12.97
N THR A 138 -12.32 10.23 12.16
CA THR A 138 -11.85 11.53 11.67
C THR A 138 -12.63 12.67 12.35
N PRO A 139 -12.01 13.86 12.49
CA PRO A 139 -12.74 15.08 12.85
C PRO A 139 -13.88 15.37 11.86
N PRO A 140 -14.92 16.12 12.27
CA PRO A 140 -15.96 16.57 11.36
C PRO A 140 -15.37 17.31 10.15
N GLY A 141 -15.82 16.95 8.95
CA GLY A 141 -15.35 17.54 7.69
C GLY A 141 -14.16 16.82 7.05
N ILE A 142 -13.45 15.95 7.79
CA ILE A 142 -12.33 15.17 7.23
C ILE A 142 -12.82 13.81 6.72
N VAL A 143 -12.46 13.48 5.47
CA VAL A 143 -12.91 12.25 4.80
C VAL A 143 -11.73 11.35 4.45
N VAL A 144 -11.86 10.06 4.76
CA VAL A 144 -10.92 9.02 4.30
C VAL A 144 -11.68 8.06 3.41
N LEU A 145 -11.23 7.93 2.16
CA LEU A 145 -11.73 6.92 1.24
C LEU A 145 -10.66 5.87 1.00
N THR A 146 -11.08 4.62 1.01
CA THR A 146 -10.25 3.51 0.55
C THR A 146 -10.85 2.99 -0.75
N ILE A 147 -10.05 3.03 -1.82
CA ILE A 147 -10.46 2.52 -3.12
C ILE A 147 -9.71 1.21 -3.33
N VAL A 148 -10.43 0.10 -3.21
CA VAL A 148 -9.90 -1.22 -3.55
C VAL A 148 -10.42 -1.60 -4.92
N PHE A 149 -9.55 -1.64 -5.91
CA PHE A 149 -9.95 -2.01 -7.26
C PHE A 149 -10.16 -3.52 -7.35
N PHE A 150 -11.42 -3.96 -7.31
CA PHE A 150 -11.83 -5.32 -7.70
C PHE A 150 -12.49 -5.27 -9.07
N GLN A 151 -11.85 -5.83 -10.09
CA GLN A 151 -12.49 -5.99 -11.39
C GLN A 151 -13.02 -7.42 -11.54
N ASN A 152 -14.30 -7.61 -11.20
CA ASN A 152 -15.05 -8.84 -11.46
C ASN A 152 -15.05 -9.15 -12.98
N SER A 153 -14.26 -10.12 -13.42
CA SER A 153 -14.46 -10.74 -14.73
C SER A 153 -15.44 -11.91 -14.58
N LYS A 154 -16.74 -11.62 -14.56
CA LYS A 154 -17.70 -12.59 -15.09
C LYS A 154 -17.76 -12.36 -16.59
N SER A 155 -16.91 -13.06 -17.34
CA SER A 155 -17.21 -13.37 -18.74
C SER A 155 -18.43 -14.31 -18.72
N ASP A 156 -19.62 -13.73 -18.86
CA ASP A 156 -20.86 -14.46 -19.13
C ASP A 156 -20.71 -15.09 -20.52
N ASN A 157 -20.16 -16.30 -20.58
CA ASN A 157 -20.23 -17.11 -21.80
C ASN A 157 -21.65 -17.70 -21.89
N ARG A 158 -22.58 -16.84 -22.29
CA ARG A 158 -23.83 -17.24 -22.92
C ARG A 158 -23.78 -16.85 -24.40
N THR A 159 -23.48 -17.84 -25.21
CA THR A 159 -23.80 -17.92 -26.65
C THR A 159 -24.45 -19.32 -26.79
N HIS A 160 -25.77 -19.47 -27.02
CA HIS A 160 -26.46 -19.36 -28.32
C HIS A 160 -25.53 -19.85 -29.44
N SER A 161 -25.66 -21.04 -30.02
CA SER A 161 -26.82 -21.87 -30.37
C SER A 161 -26.46 -23.35 -30.42
#